data_AF-A0A7J4S299-F1
#
_entry.id   AF-A0A7J4S299-F1
#
_cell.length_a   1.000
_cell.length_b   1.000
_cell.length_c   1.000
_cell.angle_alpha   90.00
_cell.angle_beta   90.00
_cell.angle_gamma   90.00
#
_symmetry.space_group_name_H-M   'P 1'
#
loop_
_entity.id
_entity.type
_entity.pdbx_description
1 polymer ?
#
loop_
_entity_poly.entity_id
_entity_poly.type
_entity_poly.pdbx_seq_one_letter_code
_entity_poly.pdbx_strand_id
1 'polypeptide(L)'
;MDLSLGGIQKKLQSFRGTKWFDISVLVVLGLVVSGLFPITFGSFATACLGLLLIPVAIFVIPYWLGERSLKRFAINGLVVFVIAIVIISAFYTQSTVSSGDQIVDSSTYSGLSAHLSLDNGSVTPFRGSPGQAFTYRVHLNTSGLNSSTPLAVYLNFTEFDLFTPSYQSYAMAREAAPANATAAWYSMDRTLGGNVYEFFFTANDTRGNFTATQNVLGPITASPVSYFLFWLYPVAFYLLIPLSFYYIILFMYWYTARTRKMRARMIEARQKDELDLDKGAAKDKEAAAGEAAAKPAEGKTKKAAAFTCTNCGADVTEDDTKCPKCGAVFEA
;
A
#
# COMPACT_ATOMS: atom_id res chain seq x y z
N MET A 1 -4.61 33.40 -30.61
CA MET A 1 -4.05 32.76 -29.41
C MET A 1 -2.74 32.11 -29.81
N ASP A 2 -1.59 32.72 -29.48
CA ASP A 2 -0.28 32.15 -29.83
C ASP A 2 0.00 30.88 -29.02
N LEU A 3 -0.13 29.74 -29.68
CA LEU A 3 0.22 28.40 -29.21
C LEU A 3 1.68 28.07 -29.58
N SER A 4 2.62 28.98 -29.34
CA SER A 4 4.03 28.66 -29.51
C SER A 4 4.51 27.78 -28.35
N LEU A 5 5.36 26.79 -28.63
CA LEU A 5 5.90 25.85 -27.63
C LEU A 5 6.53 26.58 -26.42
N GLY A 6 7.20 27.71 -26.67
CA GLY A 6 7.80 28.57 -25.64
C GLY A 6 6.76 29.32 -24.79
N GLY A 7 5.64 29.74 -25.39
CA GLY A 7 4.52 30.33 -24.66
C GLY A 7 3.85 29.33 -23.72
N ILE A 8 3.74 28.06 -24.15
CA ILE A 8 3.22 26.95 -23.33
C ILE A 8 4.15 26.65 -22.16
N GLN A 9 5.47 26.57 -22.38
CA GLN A 9 6.46 26.34 -21.32
C GLN A 9 6.44 27.43 -20.24
N LYS A 10 6.38 28.71 -20.63
CA LYS A 10 6.36 29.84 -19.69
C LYS A 10 5.07 29.85 -18.87
N LYS A 11 3.93 29.55 -19.50
CA LYS A 11 2.65 29.37 -18.79
C LYS A 11 2.70 28.18 -17.83
N LEU A 12 3.28 27.05 -18.23
CA LEU A 12 3.43 25.87 -17.38
C LEU A 12 4.31 26.15 -16.16
N GLN A 13 5.41 26.88 -16.32
CA GLN A 13 6.25 27.31 -15.19
C GLN A 13 5.50 28.25 -14.25
N SER A 14 4.73 29.21 -14.78
CA SER A 14 3.90 30.10 -13.95
C SER A 14 2.81 29.34 -13.19
N PHE A 15 2.23 28.29 -13.81
CA PHE A 15 1.22 27.45 -13.19
C PHE A 15 1.78 26.65 -12.02
N ARG A 16 2.99 26.09 -12.14
CA ARG A 16 3.67 25.30 -11.08
C ARG A 16 3.84 26.05 -9.75
N GLY A 17 3.86 27.38 -9.76
CA GLY A 17 3.95 28.18 -8.54
C GLY A 17 2.62 28.44 -7.83
N THR A 18 1.49 28.00 -8.42
CA THR A 18 0.15 28.31 -7.90
C THR A 18 -0.42 27.19 -7.05
N LYS A 19 -1.31 27.52 -6.10
CA LYS A 19 -2.09 26.52 -5.34
C LYS A 19 -2.96 25.64 -6.23
N TRP A 20 -3.34 26.14 -7.41
CA TRP A 20 -4.11 25.39 -8.40
C TRP A 20 -3.32 24.22 -9.02
N PHE A 21 -2.01 24.35 -9.14
CA PHE A 21 -1.15 23.25 -9.58
C PHE A 21 -1.20 22.11 -8.56
N ASP A 22 -1.07 22.43 -7.26
CA ASP A 22 -1.13 21.42 -6.20
C ASP A 22 -2.48 20.68 -6.20
N ILE A 23 -3.60 21.40 -6.28
CA ILE A 23 -4.94 20.80 -6.35
C ILE A 23 -5.08 19.92 -7.60
N SER A 24 -4.63 20.40 -8.76
CA SER A 24 -4.72 19.65 -10.02
C SER A 24 -3.91 18.35 -9.95
N VAL A 25 -2.70 18.39 -9.37
CA VAL A 25 -1.87 17.20 -9.18
C VAL A 25 -2.56 16.20 -8.28
N LEU A 26 -3.18 16.63 -7.17
CA LEU A 26 -3.90 15.73 -6.26
C LEU A 26 -5.09 15.05 -6.94
N VAL A 27 -5.87 15.80 -7.71
CA VAL A 27 -7.03 15.26 -8.45
C VAL A 27 -6.57 14.25 -9.51
N VAL A 28 -5.56 14.61 -10.31
CA VAL A 28 -5.01 13.72 -11.34
C VAL A 28 -4.43 12.46 -10.71
N LEU A 29 -3.73 12.58 -9.60
CA LEU A 29 -3.16 11.44 -8.89
C LEU A 29 -4.26 10.55 -8.27
N GLY A 30 -5.35 11.14 -7.77
CA GLY A 30 -6.56 10.43 -7.37
C GLY A 30 -7.15 9.62 -8.52
N LEU A 31 -7.30 10.21 -9.70
CA LEU A 31 -7.76 9.51 -10.91
C LEU A 31 -6.82 8.38 -11.34
N VAL A 32 -5.50 8.58 -11.26
CA VAL A 32 -4.51 7.53 -11.53
C VAL A 32 -4.70 6.36 -10.56
N VAL A 33 -4.85 6.63 -9.27
CA VAL A 33 -5.11 5.59 -8.26
C VAL A 33 -6.42 4.87 -8.53
N SER A 34 -7.49 5.60 -8.88
CA SER A 34 -8.76 5.02 -9.29
C SER A 34 -8.63 4.12 -10.51
N GLY A 35 -7.83 4.51 -11.51
CA GLY A 35 -7.55 3.70 -12.70
C GLY A 35 -6.69 2.46 -12.44
N LEU A 36 -5.84 2.49 -11.41
CA LEU A 36 -5.04 1.34 -10.99
C LEU A 36 -5.82 0.34 -10.13
N PHE A 37 -6.92 0.77 -9.49
CA PHE A 37 -7.70 -0.05 -8.57
C PHE A 37 -8.26 -1.34 -9.19
N PRO A 38 -8.83 -1.38 -10.42
CA PRO A 38 -9.32 -2.64 -11.00
C PRO A 38 -8.25 -3.73 -11.13
N ILE A 39 -6.97 -3.34 -11.26
CA ILE A 39 -5.85 -4.28 -11.33
C ILE A 39 -5.72 -5.08 -10.02
N THR A 40 -6.18 -4.54 -8.88
CA THR A 40 -6.17 -5.24 -7.59
C THR A 40 -7.19 -6.37 -7.50
N PHE A 41 -8.17 -6.43 -8.40
CA PHE A 41 -9.22 -7.47 -8.45
C PHE A 41 -9.00 -8.51 -9.56
N GLY A 42 -7.88 -8.42 -10.30
CA GLY A 42 -7.54 -9.41 -11.32
C GLY A 42 -7.06 -10.73 -10.72
N SER A 43 -6.33 -11.53 -11.53
CA SER A 43 -5.65 -12.72 -11.01
C SER A 43 -4.70 -12.38 -9.86
N PHE A 44 -4.37 -13.36 -9.02
CA PHE A 44 -3.41 -13.19 -7.91
C PHE A 44 -2.12 -12.48 -8.33
N ALA A 45 -1.61 -12.77 -9.53
CA ALA A 45 -0.40 -12.13 -10.07
C ALA A 45 -0.61 -10.62 -10.35
N THR A 46 -1.75 -10.25 -10.94
CA THR A 46 -2.07 -8.84 -11.22
C THR A 46 -2.44 -8.06 -9.97
N ALA A 47 -3.07 -8.72 -8.98
CA ALA A 47 -3.48 -8.07 -7.74
C ALA A 47 -2.29 -7.49 -6.96
N CYS A 48 -1.22 -8.27 -6.81
CA CYS A 48 0.02 -7.83 -6.15
C CYS A 48 0.67 -6.64 -6.86
N LEU A 49 0.62 -6.63 -8.21
CA LEU A 49 1.15 -5.52 -8.99
C LEU A 49 0.36 -4.23 -8.73
N GLY A 50 -0.97 -4.29 -8.75
CA GLY A 50 -1.83 -3.13 -8.44
C GLY A 50 -1.56 -2.57 -7.04
N LEU A 51 -1.44 -3.46 -6.04
CA LEU A 51 -1.16 -3.09 -4.65
C LEU A 51 0.18 -2.37 -4.46
N LEU A 52 1.19 -2.69 -5.27
CA LEU A 52 2.50 -2.01 -5.23
C LEU A 52 2.54 -0.74 -6.09
N LEU A 53 1.87 -0.73 -7.24
CA LEU A 53 1.89 0.41 -8.14
C LEU A 53 1.19 1.65 -7.55
N ILE A 54 0.09 1.46 -6.82
CA ILE A 54 -0.63 2.56 -6.16
C ILE A 54 0.28 3.39 -5.25
N PRO A 55 0.89 2.83 -4.18
CA PRO A 55 1.72 3.61 -3.27
C PRO A 55 2.99 4.17 -3.95
N VAL A 56 3.56 3.45 -4.92
CA VAL A 56 4.70 3.93 -5.71
C VAL A 56 4.33 5.14 -6.54
N ALA A 57 3.20 5.12 -7.25
CA ALA A 57 2.74 6.26 -8.05
C ALA A 57 2.52 7.50 -7.18
N ILE A 58 1.87 7.33 -6.02
CA ILE A 58 1.59 8.43 -5.07
C ILE A 58 2.89 9.06 -4.53
N PHE A 59 3.95 8.27 -4.38
CA PHE A 59 5.25 8.77 -3.91
C PHE A 59 6.11 9.35 -5.04
N VAL A 60 6.30 8.60 -6.13
CA VAL A 60 7.24 8.91 -7.20
C VAL A 60 6.80 10.12 -8.02
N ILE A 61 5.50 10.27 -8.32
CA ILE A 61 5.01 11.37 -9.16
C ILE A 61 5.29 12.74 -8.50
N PRO A 62 4.87 13.01 -7.24
CA PRO A 62 5.19 14.27 -6.59
C PRO A 62 6.70 14.43 -6.35
N TYR A 63 7.42 13.34 -6.05
CA TYR A 63 8.88 13.37 -5.92
C TYR A 63 9.54 13.81 -7.23
N TRP A 64 9.09 13.34 -8.39
CA TRP A 64 9.62 13.75 -9.69
C TRP A 64 9.26 15.20 -10.02
N LEU A 65 8.09 15.67 -9.59
CA LEU A 65 7.67 17.07 -9.72
C LEU A 65 8.43 18.04 -8.80
N GLY A 66 9.29 17.54 -7.91
CA GLY A 66 10.19 18.31 -7.06
C GLY A 66 9.75 18.42 -5.59
N GLU A 67 8.66 17.77 -5.19
CA GLU A 67 8.25 17.75 -3.79
C GLU A 67 9.23 16.91 -2.94
N ARG A 68 9.59 17.45 -1.78
CA ARG A 68 10.59 16.87 -0.85
C ARG A 68 10.15 16.98 0.61
N SER A 69 9.06 17.70 0.89
CA SER A 69 8.54 17.86 2.23
C SER A 69 7.78 16.62 2.66
N LEU A 70 8.29 15.93 3.69
CA LEU A 70 7.63 14.75 4.26
C LEU A 70 6.20 15.06 4.72
N LYS A 71 5.99 16.23 5.33
CA LYS A 71 4.67 16.65 5.80
C LYS A 71 3.67 16.73 4.63
N ARG A 72 4.11 17.28 3.49
CA ARG A 72 3.27 17.38 2.30
C ARG A 72 2.98 16.02 1.70
N PHE A 73 3.96 15.13 1.60
CA PHE A 73 3.71 13.75 1.19
C PHE A 73 2.64 13.08 2.07
N ALA A 74 2.81 13.12 3.39
CA ALA A 74 1.86 12.46 4.30
C ALA A 74 0.42 12.97 4.17
N ILE A 75 0.22 14.29 4.05
CA ILE A 75 -1.10 14.90 3.91
C ILE A 75 -1.67 14.65 2.50
N ASN A 76 -0.87 14.88 1.46
CA ASN A 76 -1.29 14.73 0.07
C ASN A 76 -1.66 13.29 -0.25
N GLY A 77 -0.91 12.31 0.27
CA GLY A 77 -1.24 10.90 0.13
C GLY A 77 -2.62 10.58 0.69
N LEU A 78 -2.92 11.02 1.91
CA LEU A 78 -4.24 10.82 2.52
C LEU A 78 -5.36 11.46 1.69
N VAL A 79 -5.16 12.68 1.22
CA VAL A 79 -6.13 13.37 0.35
C VAL A 79 -6.36 12.60 -0.96
N VAL A 80 -5.29 12.07 -1.57
CA VAL A 80 -5.38 11.27 -2.80
C VAL A 80 -6.16 9.98 -2.57
N PHE A 81 -5.95 9.29 -1.46
CA PHE A 81 -6.75 8.11 -1.11
C PHE A 81 -8.21 8.45 -0.88
N VAL A 82 -8.53 9.57 -0.21
CA VAL A 82 -9.92 10.02 -0.04
C VAL A 82 -10.57 10.31 -1.39
N ILE A 83 -9.89 11.02 -2.29
CA ILE A 83 -10.37 11.27 -3.65
C ILE A 83 -10.60 9.94 -4.39
N ALA A 84 -9.64 9.02 -4.33
CA ALA A 84 -9.73 7.73 -4.99
C ALA A 84 -10.92 6.90 -4.48
N ILE A 85 -11.12 6.83 -3.15
CA ILE A 85 -12.27 6.15 -2.53
C ILE A 85 -13.58 6.67 -3.11
N VAL A 86 -13.77 7.99 -3.11
CA VAL A 86 -15.01 8.61 -3.62
C VAL A 86 -15.22 8.31 -5.11
N ILE A 87 -14.17 8.46 -5.94
CA ILE A 87 -14.27 8.24 -7.38
C ILE A 87 -14.54 6.78 -7.71
N ILE A 88 -13.84 5.85 -7.05
CA ILE A 88 -14.01 4.41 -7.26
C ILE A 88 -15.43 4.00 -6.85
N SER A 89 -15.90 4.40 -5.67
CA SER A 89 -17.25 4.06 -5.22
C SER A 89 -18.32 4.63 -6.13
N ALA A 90 -18.15 5.86 -6.62
CA ALA A 90 -19.04 6.45 -7.62
C ALA A 90 -19.03 5.66 -8.95
N PHE A 91 -17.86 5.23 -9.42
CA PHE A 91 -17.72 4.42 -10.62
C PHE A 91 -18.44 3.07 -10.49
N TYR A 92 -18.21 2.32 -9.41
CA TYR A 92 -18.90 1.05 -9.18
C TYR A 92 -20.40 1.22 -9.00
N THR A 93 -20.82 2.28 -8.31
CA THR A 93 -22.25 2.65 -8.20
C THR A 93 -22.85 2.85 -9.58
N GLN A 94 -22.20 3.66 -10.43
CA GLN A 94 -22.69 3.90 -11.78
C GLN A 94 -22.70 2.61 -12.60
N SER A 95 -21.68 1.77 -12.49
CA SER A 95 -21.62 0.47 -13.16
C SER A 95 -22.80 -0.43 -12.77
N THR A 96 -23.06 -0.60 -11.47
CA THR A 96 -24.18 -1.41 -10.96
C THR A 96 -25.53 -0.79 -11.35
N VAL A 97 -25.72 0.51 -11.09
CA VAL A 97 -26.99 1.19 -11.36
C VAL A 97 -27.24 1.37 -12.86
N SER A 98 -26.25 1.25 -13.73
CA SER A 98 -26.44 1.25 -15.20
C SER A 98 -26.53 -0.14 -15.82
N SER A 99 -26.36 -1.21 -15.04
CA SER A 99 -26.40 -2.59 -15.54
C SER A 99 -27.77 -2.93 -16.11
N GLY A 100 -27.80 -3.51 -17.32
CA GLY A 100 -29.03 -4.04 -17.90
C GLY A 100 -29.49 -5.32 -17.20
N ASP A 101 -30.60 -5.90 -17.68
CA ASP A 101 -31.07 -7.20 -17.22
C ASP A 101 -29.94 -8.24 -17.31
N GLN A 102 -29.71 -8.96 -16.22
CA GLN A 102 -28.64 -9.95 -16.11
C GLN A 102 -29.23 -11.35 -16.21
N ILE A 103 -28.61 -12.20 -17.04
CA ILE A 103 -28.91 -13.62 -17.14
C ILE A 103 -27.74 -14.38 -16.50
N VAL A 104 -28.06 -15.35 -15.65
CA VAL A 104 -27.10 -16.15 -14.91
C VAL A 104 -27.17 -17.64 -15.24
N ASP A 105 -26.04 -18.33 -15.12
CA ASP A 105 -25.90 -19.74 -15.45
C ASP A 105 -24.83 -20.41 -14.56
N SER A 106 -24.76 -21.74 -14.58
CA SER A 106 -23.78 -22.48 -13.80
C SER A 106 -22.45 -22.73 -14.51
N SER A 107 -22.25 -22.18 -15.72
CA SER A 107 -21.07 -22.50 -16.55
C SER A 107 -19.77 -21.90 -16.01
N THR A 108 -19.88 -20.86 -15.18
CA THR A 108 -18.74 -20.10 -14.67
C THR A 108 -18.00 -20.82 -13.52
N TYR A 109 -18.63 -21.80 -12.86
CA TYR A 109 -18.05 -22.49 -11.72
C TYR A 109 -17.45 -23.86 -12.10
N SER A 110 -16.17 -24.05 -11.79
CA SER A 110 -15.49 -25.34 -11.87
C SER A 110 -15.79 -26.21 -10.64
N GLY A 111 -15.99 -27.51 -10.83
CA GLY A 111 -16.20 -28.47 -9.73
C GLY A 111 -17.66 -28.69 -9.31
N LEU A 112 -18.61 -28.24 -10.13
CA LEU A 112 -20.04 -28.54 -9.97
C LEU A 112 -20.40 -29.93 -10.50
N SER A 113 -21.59 -30.42 -10.12
CA SER A 113 -22.09 -31.72 -10.60
C SER A 113 -22.20 -31.76 -12.12
N ALA A 114 -21.75 -32.86 -12.74
CA ALA A 114 -21.96 -33.13 -14.16
C ALA A 114 -23.44 -33.41 -14.52
N HIS A 115 -24.28 -33.64 -13.50
CA HIS A 115 -25.67 -34.05 -13.66
C HIS A 115 -26.68 -32.92 -13.51
N LEU A 116 -26.27 -31.77 -12.96
CA LEU A 116 -27.12 -30.62 -12.73
C LEU A 116 -26.50 -29.38 -13.36
N SER A 117 -27.26 -28.68 -14.21
CA SER A 117 -26.88 -27.36 -14.70
C SER A 117 -28.03 -26.39 -14.58
N LEU A 118 -27.73 -25.16 -14.17
CA LEU A 118 -28.67 -24.05 -14.15
C LEU A 118 -28.36 -23.13 -15.32
N ASP A 119 -29.39 -22.77 -16.07
CA ASP A 119 -29.30 -21.83 -17.17
C ASP A 119 -30.46 -20.85 -17.15
N ASN A 120 -30.28 -19.75 -17.88
CA ASN A 120 -31.31 -18.74 -18.08
C ASN A 120 -31.94 -18.19 -16.77
N GLY A 121 -31.13 -18.12 -15.70
CA GLY A 121 -31.51 -17.55 -14.43
C GLY A 121 -31.69 -16.05 -14.56
N SER A 122 -32.81 -15.50 -14.13
CA SER A 122 -33.12 -14.07 -14.30
C SER A 122 -34.13 -13.59 -13.25
N VAL A 123 -34.26 -12.27 -13.16
CA VAL A 123 -35.30 -11.60 -12.38
C VAL A 123 -36.00 -10.57 -13.25
N THR A 124 -37.34 -10.57 -13.21
CA THR A 124 -38.17 -9.64 -13.99
C THR A 124 -39.16 -8.91 -13.06
N PRO A 125 -39.25 -7.57 -13.13
CA PRO A 125 -38.32 -6.68 -13.84
C PRO A 125 -36.96 -6.62 -13.12
N PHE A 126 -35.87 -6.26 -13.80
CA PHE A 126 -34.58 -6.07 -13.10
C PHE A 126 -34.53 -4.75 -12.30
N ARG A 127 -35.44 -3.81 -12.59
CA ARG A 127 -35.53 -2.50 -11.96
C ARG A 127 -36.95 -2.22 -11.54
N GLY A 128 -37.12 -1.67 -10.34
CA GLY A 128 -38.45 -1.36 -9.84
C GLY A 128 -38.41 -0.42 -8.65
N SER A 129 -39.59 -0.01 -8.19
CA SER A 129 -39.72 0.80 -6.98
C SER A 129 -39.70 -0.10 -5.73
N PRO A 130 -39.27 0.42 -4.56
CA PRO A 130 -39.46 -0.29 -3.29
C PRO A 130 -40.93 -0.69 -3.09
N GLY A 131 -41.16 -1.93 -2.66
CA GLY A 131 -42.49 -2.52 -2.50
C GLY A 131 -43.07 -3.17 -3.76
N GLN A 132 -42.33 -3.19 -4.87
CA GLN A 132 -42.72 -3.89 -6.09
C GLN A 132 -42.43 -5.40 -6.01
N ALA A 133 -43.25 -6.20 -6.70
CA ALA A 133 -43.02 -7.63 -6.86
C ALA A 133 -42.03 -7.93 -8.00
N PHE A 134 -41.13 -8.87 -7.75
CA PHE A 134 -40.07 -9.33 -8.62
C PHE A 134 -40.20 -10.84 -8.79
N THR A 135 -40.26 -11.30 -10.04
CA THR A 135 -40.34 -12.72 -10.37
C THR A 135 -38.94 -13.22 -10.72
N TYR A 136 -38.43 -14.12 -9.89
CA TYR A 136 -37.18 -14.83 -10.10
C TYR A 136 -37.48 -16.13 -10.81
N ARG A 137 -36.69 -16.45 -11.83
CA ARG A 137 -36.89 -17.67 -12.60
C ARG A 137 -35.55 -18.26 -13.01
N VAL A 138 -35.43 -19.58 -12.97
CA VAL A 138 -34.24 -20.29 -13.44
C VAL A 138 -34.64 -21.61 -14.08
N HIS A 139 -33.88 -22.01 -15.10
CA HIS A 139 -34.07 -23.28 -15.78
C HIS A 139 -33.06 -24.29 -15.22
N LEU A 140 -33.56 -25.43 -14.73
CA LEU A 140 -32.74 -26.53 -14.27
C LEU A 140 -32.76 -27.64 -15.31
N ASN A 141 -31.58 -28.09 -15.73
CA ASN A 141 -31.39 -29.26 -16.57
C ASN A 141 -30.72 -30.38 -15.75
N THR A 142 -31.28 -31.58 -15.86
CA THR A 142 -30.85 -32.77 -15.13
C THR A 142 -30.44 -33.86 -16.13
N SER A 143 -29.15 -34.11 -16.28
CA SER A 143 -28.61 -35.09 -17.22
C SER A 143 -28.23 -36.39 -16.49
N GLY A 144 -28.68 -37.53 -17.01
CA GLY A 144 -28.38 -38.84 -16.41
C GLY A 144 -29.01 -39.09 -15.03
N LEU A 145 -29.93 -38.23 -14.59
CA LEU A 145 -30.73 -38.43 -13.37
C LEU A 145 -32.09 -39.04 -13.71
N ASN A 146 -32.59 -39.92 -12.84
CA ASN A 146 -33.93 -40.47 -12.96
C ASN A 146 -34.96 -39.37 -12.68
N SER A 147 -36.06 -39.33 -13.43
CA SER A 147 -37.15 -38.36 -13.27
C SER A 147 -37.82 -38.36 -11.89
N SER A 148 -37.62 -39.41 -11.08
CA SER A 148 -38.12 -39.53 -9.71
C SER A 148 -37.14 -39.01 -8.63
N THR A 149 -35.96 -38.52 -9.02
CA THR A 149 -34.98 -38.00 -8.06
C THR A 149 -35.51 -36.71 -7.45
N PRO A 150 -35.62 -36.59 -6.10
CA PRO A 150 -36.04 -35.36 -5.47
C PRO A 150 -35.00 -34.26 -5.71
N LEU A 151 -35.45 -33.16 -6.32
CA LEU A 151 -34.63 -31.99 -6.64
C LEU A 151 -35.11 -30.83 -5.78
N ALA A 152 -34.17 -30.10 -5.18
CA ALA A 152 -34.46 -28.85 -4.50
C ALA A 152 -33.71 -27.71 -5.20
N VAL A 153 -34.44 -26.66 -5.55
CA VAL A 153 -33.92 -25.46 -6.20
C VAL A 153 -34.19 -24.30 -5.27
N TYR A 154 -33.17 -23.48 -5.03
CA TYR A 154 -33.24 -22.35 -4.13
C TYR A 154 -32.85 -21.05 -4.84
N LEU A 155 -33.62 -20.01 -4.57
CA LEU A 155 -33.20 -18.63 -4.72
C LEU A 155 -32.43 -18.26 -3.45
N ASN A 156 -31.15 -17.98 -3.59
CA ASN A 156 -30.33 -17.46 -2.51
C ASN A 156 -30.18 -15.96 -2.68
N PHE A 157 -30.30 -15.26 -1.57
CA PHE A 157 -30.50 -13.83 -1.56
C PHE A 157 -29.74 -13.21 -0.40
N THR A 158 -28.98 -12.17 -0.67
CA THR A 158 -28.35 -11.33 0.34
C THR A 158 -28.98 -9.95 0.28
N GLU A 159 -29.62 -9.56 1.37
CA GLU A 159 -30.09 -8.19 1.57
C GLU A 159 -29.05 -7.40 2.35
N PHE A 160 -28.69 -6.23 1.84
CA PHE A 160 -27.77 -5.30 2.50
C PHE A 160 -28.55 -4.08 2.97
N ASP A 161 -28.79 -4.01 4.28
CA ASP A 161 -29.12 -2.75 4.94
C ASP A 161 -27.80 -2.03 5.26
N LEU A 162 -27.41 -1.13 4.36
CA LEU A 162 -26.09 -0.51 4.30
C LEU A 162 -24.96 -1.54 4.21
N PHE A 163 -24.36 -1.91 5.35
CA PHE A 163 -23.22 -2.82 5.47
C PHE A 163 -23.54 -4.10 6.24
N THR A 164 -24.78 -4.28 6.69
CA THR A 164 -25.20 -5.48 7.41
C THR A 164 -25.85 -6.46 6.43
N PRO A 165 -25.18 -7.58 6.09
CA PRO A 165 -25.78 -8.59 5.23
C PRO A 165 -26.81 -9.43 6.00
N SER A 166 -27.94 -9.70 5.37
CA SER A 166 -28.93 -10.70 5.78
C SER A 166 -29.03 -11.76 4.69
N TYR A 167 -28.70 -12.99 5.05
CA TYR A 167 -28.70 -14.12 4.13
C TYR A 167 -30.01 -14.89 4.23
N GLN A 168 -30.65 -15.12 3.08
CA GLN A 168 -31.92 -15.82 2.98
C GLN A 168 -31.89 -16.79 1.81
N SER A 169 -32.45 -17.98 2.02
CA SER A 169 -32.59 -18.99 0.98
C SER A 169 -34.05 -19.42 0.89
N TYR A 170 -34.59 -19.40 -0.32
CA TYR A 170 -35.99 -19.67 -0.57
C TYR A 170 -36.15 -20.82 -1.56
N ALA A 171 -36.88 -21.86 -1.15
CA ALA A 171 -37.23 -22.95 -2.04
C ALA A 171 -38.14 -22.44 -3.16
N MET A 172 -37.75 -22.70 -4.41
CA MET A 172 -38.49 -22.27 -5.59
C MET A 172 -39.52 -23.32 -5.99
N ALA A 173 -40.65 -22.85 -6.52
CA ALA A 173 -41.69 -23.73 -7.03
C ALA A 173 -41.33 -24.21 -8.43
N ARG A 174 -41.43 -25.52 -8.68
CA ARG A 174 -41.32 -26.08 -10.02
C ARG A 174 -42.55 -25.69 -10.83
N GLU A 175 -42.35 -25.14 -12.01
CA GLU A 175 -43.43 -24.84 -12.94
C GLU A 175 -43.96 -26.13 -13.60
N ALA A 176 -45.17 -26.05 -14.17
CA ALA A 176 -45.77 -27.19 -14.85
C ALA A 176 -44.88 -27.66 -16.01
N ALA A 177 -44.41 -28.91 -15.91
CA ALA A 177 -43.61 -29.58 -16.92
C ALA A 177 -44.10 -31.03 -17.07
N PRO A 178 -43.85 -31.69 -18.22
CA PRO A 178 -44.12 -33.11 -18.36
C PRO A 178 -43.49 -33.92 -17.22
N ALA A 179 -44.16 -35.00 -16.77
CA ALA A 179 -43.71 -35.80 -15.63
C ALA A 179 -42.27 -36.35 -15.79
N ASN A 180 -41.86 -36.60 -17.03
CA ASN A 180 -40.53 -37.13 -17.38
C ASN A 180 -39.58 -36.06 -17.93
N ALA A 181 -39.89 -34.77 -17.76
CA ALA A 181 -39.03 -33.72 -18.25
C ALA A 181 -37.71 -33.71 -17.46
N THR A 182 -36.60 -33.87 -18.18
CA THR A 182 -35.23 -33.73 -17.68
C THR A 182 -34.80 -32.26 -17.56
N ALA A 183 -35.70 -31.33 -17.90
CA ALA A 183 -35.51 -29.91 -17.79
C ALA A 183 -36.82 -29.29 -17.28
N ALA A 184 -36.73 -28.34 -16.35
CA ALA A 184 -37.89 -27.65 -15.82
C ALA A 184 -37.55 -26.25 -15.36
N TRP A 185 -38.54 -25.36 -15.48
CA TRP A 185 -38.47 -24.02 -14.92
C TRP A 185 -38.84 -24.04 -13.45
N TYR A 186 -38.15 -23.19 -12.69
CA TYR A 186 -38.45 -22.91 -11.30
C TYR A 186 -38.65 -21.42 -11.15
N SER A 187 -39.72 -21.02 -10.47
CA SER A 187 -40.08 -19.62 -10.28
C SER A 187 -40.37 -19.29 -8.82
N MET A 188 -40.11 -18.04 -8.46
CA MET A 188 -40.52 -17.47 -7.18
C MET A 188 -40.74 -15.97 -7.26
N ASP A 189 -41.84 -15.50 -6.69
CA ASP A 189 -42.15 -14.08 -6.56
C ASP A 189 -41.70 -13.54 -5.21
N ARG A 190 -41.11 -12.34 -5.21
CA ARG A 190 -40.67 -11.63 -4.00
C ARG A 190 -41.01 -10.17 -4.09
N THR A 191 -41.58 -9.62 -3.02
CA THR A 191 -41.69 -8.18 -2.85
C THR A 191 -40.46 -7.68 -2.11
N LEU A 192 -39.79 -6.66 -2.64
CA LEU A 192 -38.50 -6.18 -2.12
C LEU A 192 -38.60 -4.74 -1.61
N GLY A 193 -37.81 -4.42 -0.58
CA GLY A 193 -37.69 -3.08 -0.03
C GLY A 193 -36.72 -2.18 -0.83
N GLY A 194 -36.33 -1.07 -0.22
CA GLY A 194 -35.38 -0.10 -0.79
C GLY A 194 -33.91 -0.38 -0.48
N ASN A 195 -33.56 -1.65 -0.22
CA ASN A 195 -32.21 -2.08 0.16
C ASN A 195 -31.42 -2.59 -1.05
N VAL A 196 -30.10 -2.76 -0.88
CA VAL A 196 -29.26 -3.34 -1.93
C VAL A 196 -29.38 -4.86 -1.86
N TYR A 197 -29.53 -5.49 -3.00
CA TYR A 197 -29.76 -6.92 -3.10
C TYR A 197 -28.70 -7.60 -3.96
N GLU A 198 -28.38 -8.83 -3.59
CA GLU A 198 -27.57 -9.77 -4.38
C GLU A 198 -28.32 -11.09 -4.44
N PHE A 199 -28.35 -11.74 -5.60
CA PHE A 199 -28.99 -13.04 -5.74
C PHE A 199 -28.17 -14.01 -6.58
N PHE A 200 -28.40 -15.30 -6.34
CA PHE A 200 -27.93 -16.40 -7.14
C PHE A 200 -28.84 -17.62 -6.92
N PHE A 201 -28.78 -18.58 -7.84
CA PHE A 201 -29.57 -19.81 -7.74
C PHE A 201 -28.67 -20.98 -7.35
N THR A 202 -29.21 -21.91 -6.58
CA THR A 202 -28.58 -23.21 -6.32
C THR A 202 -29.57 -24.33 -6.58
N ALA A 203 -29.06 -25.48 -6.98
CA ALA A 203 -29.84 -26.70 -7.07
C ALA A 203 -29.03 -27.86 -6.50
N ASN A 204 -29.72 -28.74 -5.76
CA ASN A 204 -29.13 -29.96 -5.26
C ASN A 204 -30.12 -31.13 -5.28
N ASP A 205 -29.56 -32.32 -5.17
CA ASP A 205 -30.32 -33.56 -4.97
C ASP A 205 -29.94 -34.24 -3.66
N THR A 206 -30.64 -35.33 -3.34
CA THR A 206 -30.36 -36.14 -2.14
C THR A 206 -29.09 -36.99 -2.24
N ARG A 207 -28.43 -37.03 -3.40
CA ARG A 207 -27.22 -37.82 -3.67
C ARG A 207 -25.94 -36.99 -3.58
N GLY A 208 -26.05 -35.71 -3.23
CA GLY A 208 -24.92 -34.80 -3.09
C GLY A 208 -24.51 -34.09 -4.39
N ASN A 209 -25.31 -34.19 -5.47
CA ASN A 209 -25.11 -33.34 -6.63
C ASN A 209 -25.48 -31.89 -6.27
N PHE A 210 -24.62 -30.95 -6.64
CA PHE A 210 -24.81 -29.53 -6.39
C PHE A 210 -24.39 -28.71 -7.60
N THR A 211 -25.15 -27.65 -7.89
CA THR A 211 -24.84 -26.64 -8.90
C THR A 211 -25.29 -25.26 -8.42
N ALA A 212 -24.63 -24.21 -8.90
CA ALA A 212 -24.89 -22.83 -8.52
C ALA A 212 -24.62 -21.88 -9.69
N THR A 213 -25.34 -20.76 -9.73
CA THR A 213 -25.07 -19.66 -10.67
C THR A 213 -24.17 -18.60 -10.06
N GLN A 214 -23.59 -17.71 -10.88
CA GLN A 214 -22.87 -16.53 -10.38
C GLN A 214 -23.79 -15.62 -9.56
N ASN A 215 -23.17 -14.86 -8.65
CA ASN A 215 -23.85 -13.80 -7.93
C ASN A 215 -24.09 -12.58 -8.82
N VAL A 216 -25.28 -12.00 -8.71
CA VAL A 216 -25.65 -10.76 -9.37
C VAL A 216 -26.15 -9.76 -8.34
N LEU A 217 -25.57 -8.56 -8.38
CA LEU A 217 -26.12 -7.41 -7.66
C LEU A 217 -27.38 -6.93 -8.38
N GLY A 218 -28.51 -7.05 -7.70
CA GLY A 218 -29.83 -6.71 -8.20
C GLY A 218 -30.93 -7.51 -7.50
N PRO A 219 -32.19 -7.30 -7.89
CA PRO A 219 -32.67 -6.23 -8.77
C PRO A 219 -32.48 -4.84 -8.14
N ILE A 220 -32.52 -3.80 -8.97
CA ILE A 220 -32.25 -2.42 -8.55
C ILE A 220 -33.55 -1.80 -8.03
N THR A 221 -33.66 -1.72 -6.70
CA THR A 221 -34.77 -1.07 -5.98
C THR A 221 -34.30 0.09 -5.09
N ALA A 222 -33.06 0.04 -4.62
CA ALA A 222 -32.49 1.06 -3.76
C ALA A 222 -32.13 2.35 -4.51
N SER A 223 -32.01 3.44 -3.75
CA SER A 223 -31.52 4.70 -4.29
C SER A 223 -30.05 4.60 -4.73
N PRO A 224 -29.59 5.43 -5.69
CA PRO A 224 -28.17 5.50 -6.05
C PRO A 224 -27.25 5.84 -4.87
N VAL A 225 -27.75 6.57 -3.88
CA VAL A 225 -27.00 6.89 -2.65
C VAL A 225 -26.76 5.63 -1.82
N SER A 226 -27.74 4.72 -1.74
CA SER A 226 -27.59 3.44 -1.04
C SER A 226 -26.49 2.59 -1.68
N TYR A 227 -26.46 2.51 -3.03
CA TYR A 227 -25.38 1.84 -3.75
C TYR A 227 -24.02 2.53 -3.57
N PHE A 228 -23.98 3.86 -3.53
CA PHE A 228 -22.75 4.60 -3.22
C PHE A 228 -22.19 4.24 -1.85
N LEU A 229 -23.04 4.23 -0.81
CA LEU A 229 -22.61 3.85 0.54
C LEU A 229 -22.23 2.37 0.64
N PHE A 230 -22.97 1.49 -0.05
CA PHE A 230 -22.65 0.06 -0.17
C PHE A 230 -21.24 -0.15 -0.75
N TRP A 231 -20.87 0.59 -1.80
CA TRP A 231 -19.53 0.51 -2.40
C TRP A 231 -18.46 1.31 -1.65
N LEU A 232 -18.82 2.36 -0.91
CA LEU A 232 -17.90 3.19 -0.14
C LEU A 232 -17.13 2.37 0.90
N TYR A 233 -17.84 1.55 1.67
CA TYR A 233 -17.27 0.73 2.74
C TYR A 233 -16.21 -0.28 2.25
N PRO A 234 -16.52 -1.20 1.31
CA PRO A 234 -15.55 -2.18 0.84
C PRO A 234 -14.38 -1.50 0.13
N VAL A 235 -14.61 -0.47 -0.69
CA VAL A 235 -13.52 0.27 -1.37
C VAL A 235 -12.57 0.91 -0.36
N ALA A 236 -13.11 1.59 0.66
CA ALA A 236 -12.30 2.20 1.72
C ALA A 236 -11.49 1.13 2.47
N PHE A 237 -12.11 0.00 2.80
CA PHE A 237 -11.44 -1.13 3.46
C PHE A 237 -10.32 -1.72 2.60
N TYR A 238 -10.58 -1.99 1.32
CA TYR A 238 -9.58 -2.52 0.38
C TYR A 238 -8.39 -1.57 0.19
N LEU A 239 -8.63 -0.25 0.20
CA LEU A 239 -7.57 0.75 0.07
C LEU A 239 -6.72 0.94 1.34
N LEU A 240 -7.10 0.37 2.49
CA LEU A 240 -6.25 0.40 3.69
C LEU A 240 -4.91 -0.30 3.49
N ILE A 241 -4.88 -1.39 2.71
CA ILE A 241 -3.65 -2.12 2.40
C ILE A 241 -2.66 -1.24 1.61
N PRO A 242 -2.98 -0.71 0.41
CA PRO A 242 -2.07 0.18 -0.31
C PRO A 242 -1.78 1.49 0.45
N LEU A 243 -2.72 2.00 1.25
CA LEU A 243 -2.47 3.13 2.16
C LEU A 243 -1.37 2.80 3.17
N SER A 244 -1.40 1.61 3.79
CA SER A 244 -0.37 1.18 4.73
C SER A 244 0.99 1.07 4.05
N PHE A 245 1.07 0.47 2.86
CA PHE A 245 2.31 0.40 2.08
C PHE A 245 2.85 1.78 1.72
N TYR A 246 1.97 2.72 1.37
CA TYR A 246 2.36 4.11 1.13
C TYR A 246 3.04 4.73 2.35
N TYR A 247 2.47 4.57 3.55
CA TYR A 247 3.08 5.09 4.77
C TYR A 247 4.35 4.34 5.18
N ILE A 248 4.49 3.04 4.86
CA ILE A 248 5.75 2.31 5.01
C ILE A 248 6.83 2.92 4.11
N ILE A 249 6.52 3.21 2.84
CA ILE A 249 7.45 3.89 1.92
C ILE A 249 7.84 5.27 2.45
N LEU A 250 6.87 6.04 2.95
CA LEU A 250 7.16 7.34 3.56
C LEU A 250 8.03 7.24 4.81
N PHE A 251 7.79 6.23 5.64
CA PHE A 251 8.61 5.96 6.81
C PHE A 251 10.05 5.61 6.39
N MET A 252 10.23 4.74 5.39
CA MET A 252 11.56 4.40 4.85
C MET A 252 12.26 5.62 4.24
N TYR A 253 11.52 6.46 3.50
CA TYR A 253 12.04 7.71 2.96
C TYR A 253 12.49 8.67 4.07
N TRP A 254 11.67 8.85 5.11
CA TRP A 254 12.03 9.66 6.25
C TRP A 254 13.26 9.10 6.99
N TYR A 255 13.29 7.79 7.20
CA TYR A 255 14.38 7.11 7.90
C TYR A 255 15.71 7.27 7.15
N THR A 256 15.70 7.09 5.82
CA THR A 256 16.88 7.31 4.97
C THR A 256 17.30 8.78 4.93
N ALA A 257 16.36 9.73 4.88
CA ALA A 257 16.68 11.15 4.96
C ALA A 257 17.28 11.53 6.33
N ARG A 258 16.75 10.98 7.42
CA ARG A 258 17.23 11.20 8.79
C ARG A 258 18.64 10.63 8.98
N THR A 259 18.88 9.39 8.56
CA THR A 259 20.20 8.75 8.68
C THR A 259 21.27 9.50 7.90
N ARG A 260 20.97 10.02 6.71
CA ARG A 260 21.88 10.90 5.95
C ARG A 260 22.23 12.18 6.72
N LYS A 261 21.24 12.85 7.30
CA LYS A 261 21.46 14.06 8.12
C LYS A 261 22.31 13.77 9.36
N MET A 262 22.06 12.64 10.03
CA MET A 262 22.86 12.21 11.18
C MET A 262 24.32 11.93 10.78
N ARG A 263 24.54 11.23 9.65
CA ARG A 263 25.90 10.99 9.12
C ARG A 263 26.62 12.28 8.77
N ALA A 264 25.95 13.23 8.13
CA ALA A 264 26.53 14.55 7.83
C ALA A 264 26.96 15.29 9.10
N ARG A 265 26.09 15.33 10.12
CA ARG A 265 26.41 15.96 11.42
C ARG A 265 27.60 15.31 12.13
N MET A 266 27.74 13.98 12.04
CA MET A 266 28.88 13.28 12.63
C MET A 266 30.20 13.62 11.91
N ILE A 267 30.16 13.80 10.58
CA ILE A 267 31.33 14.23 9.80
C ILE A 267 31.69 15.68 10.15
N GLU A 268 30.70 16.57 10.19
CA GLU A 268 30.90 17.98 10.58
C GLU A 268 31.45 18.11 12.01
N ALA A 269 30.95 17.31 12.96
CA ALA A 269 31.46 17.27 14.33
C ALA A 269 32.92 16.80 14.37
N ARG A 270 33.26 15.73 13.66
CA ARG A 270 34.65 15.24 13.58
C ARG A 270 35.60 16.26 12.97
N GLN A 271 35.19 16.93 11.89
CA GLN A 271 35.98 17.99 11.26
C GLN A 271 36.20 19.17 12.21
N LYS A 272 35.19 19.52 13.01
CA LYS A 272 35.32 20.58 14.00
C LYS A 272 36.27 20.19 15.13
N ASP A 273 36.17 18.97 15.65
CA ASP A 273 37.08 18.46 16.69
C ASP A 273 38.54 18.46 16.20
N GLU A 274 38.78 18.05 14.95
CA GLU A 274 40.10 18.06 14.31
C GLU A 274 40.64 19.49 14.16
N LEU A 275 39.79 20.42 13.71
CA LEU A 275 40.15 21.84 13.59
C LEU A 275 40.43 22.51 14.96
N ASP A 276 39.70 22.12 16.00
CA ASP A 276 39.90 22.66 17.35
C ASP A 276 41.18 22.08 18.00
N LEU A 277 41.53 20.83 17.72
CA LEU A 277 42.82 20.22 18.09
C LEU A 277 44.00 20.92 17.41
N ASP A 278 43.92 21.18 16.11
CA ASP A 278 44.97 21.89 15.36
C ASP A 278 45.17 23.32 15.87
N LYS A 279 44.08 24.04 16.20
CA LYS A 279 44.14 25.38 16.80
C LYS A 279 44.74 25.36 18.20
N GLY A 280 44.42 24.35 19.01
CA GLY A 280 45.04 24.13 20.31
C GLY A 280 46.54 23.95 20.18
N ALA A 281 46.97 23.02 19.31
CA ALA A 281 48.37 22.76 19.04
C ALA A 281 49.12 23.97 18.48
N ALA A 282 48.49 24.82 17.67
CA ALA A 282 49.07 26.06 17.17
C ALA A 282 49.27 27.10 18.30
N LYS A 283 48.26 27.27 19.17
CA LYS A 283 48.37 28.15 20.34
C LYS A 283 49.42 27.68 21.33
N ASP A 284 49.52 26.37 21.56
CA ASP A 284 50.52 25.79 22.46
C ASP A 284 51.94 26.02 21.93
N LYS A 285 52.14 25.96 20.60
CA LYS A 285 53.41 26.31 19.94
C LYS A 285 53.74 27.80 20.03
N GLU A 286 52.76 28.69 19.86
CA GLU A 286 52.95 30.13 20.03
C GLU A 286 53.27 30.51 21.49
N ALA A 287 52.59 29.89 22.46
CA ALA A 287 52.87 30.08 23.88
C ALA A 287 54.28 29.60 24.26
N ALA A 288 54.69 28.44 23.76
CA ALA A 288 56.05 27.92 23.96
C ALA A 288 57.14 28.81 23.31
N ALA A 289 56.86 29.40 22.14
CA ALA A 289 57.76 30.34 21.49
C ALA A 289 57.85 31.68 22.22
N GLY A 290 56.74 32.16 22.79
CA GLY A 290 56.70 33.36 23.63
C GLY A 290 57.45 33.19 24.95
N GLU A 291 57.35 32.01 25.57
CA GLU A 291 58.07 31.69 26.81
C GLU A 291 59.58 31.47 26.58
N ALA A 292 59.97 30.95 25.41
CA ALA A 292 61.38 30.86 24.99
C ALA A 292 62.00 32.23 24.68
N ALA A 293 61.20 33.23 24.27
CA ALA A 293 61.67 34.60 24.01
C ALA A 293 61.80 35.47 25.27
N ALA A 294 61.31 35.01 26.43
CA ALA A 294 61.25 35.79 27.67
C ALA A 294 62.33 35.43 28.74
N LYS A 295 63.26 34.51 28.45
CA LYS A 295 64.39 34.20 29.35
C LYS A 295 65.73 34.69 28.76
N PRO A 296 66.48 35.57 29.45
CA PRO A 296 67.87 35.85 29.07
C PRO A 296 68.75 34.62 29.31
N ALA A 297 69.72 34.43 28.42
CA ALA A 297 70.70 33.35 28.46
C ALA A 297 71.50 33.34 29.77
N GLU A 298 71.45 32.23 30.50
CA GLU A 298 72.44 31.91 31.54
C GLU A 298 72.86 30.44 31.42
N GLY A 299 74.16 30.24 31.26
CA GLY A 299 74.78 28.98 30.91
C GLY A 299 74.76 27.94 32.03
N LYS A 300 74.58 26.67 31.63
CA LYS A 300 75.14 25.51 32.33
C LYS A 300 75.61 24.49 31.30
N THR A 301 76.92 24.36 31.24
CA THR A 301 77.68 23.31 30.57
C THR A 301 77.19 21.93 31.01
N LYS A 302 76.60 21.16 30.09
CA LYS A 302 76.48 19.70 30.24
C LYS A 302 77.79 19.09 29.75
N LYS A 303 78.63 18.59 30.67
CA LYS A 303 79.74 17.68 30.32
C LYS A 303 79.15 16.41 29.71
N ALA A 304 79.65 16.01 28.55
CA ALA A 304 79.26 14.80 27.85
C ALA A 304 79.82 13.57 28.57
N ALA A 305 79.02 12.51 28.69
CA ALA A 305 79.46 11.23 29.23
C ALA A 305 80.45 10.57 28.26
N ALA A 306 81.61 10.17 28.77
CA ALA A 306 82.74 9.71 27.94
C ALA A 306 82.88 8.18 27.87
N PHE A 307 82.23 7.41 28.76
CA PHE A 307 82.38 5.95 28.81
C PHE A 307 81.05 5.24 29.09
N THR A 308 80.94 3.97 28.70
CA THR A 308 79.74 3.14 28.93
C THR A 308 80.10 1.97 29.84
N CYS A 309 79.31 1.74 30.89
CA CYS A 309 79.48 0.65 31.83
C CYS A 309 79.33 -0.70 31.11
N THR A 310 80.37 -1.53 31.11
CA THR A 310 80.37 -2.83 30.42
C THR A 310 79.38 -3.84 30.97
N ASN A 311 78.91 -3.67 32.21
CA ASN A 311 77.97 -4.59 32.84
C ASN A 311 76.50 -4.30 32.49
N CYS A 312 76.11 -3.02 32.37
CA CYS A 312 74.70 -2.66 32.13
C CYS A 312 74.47 -1.70 30.96
N GLY A 313 75.53 -1.29 30.26
CA GLY A 313 75.47 -0.41 29.09
C GLY A 313 75.07 1.05 29.41
N ALA A 314 75.16 1.48 30.67
CA ALA A 314 74.83 2.85 31.06
C ALA A 314 76.03 3.79 30.92
N ASP A 315 75.79 5.03 30.47
CA ASP A 315 76.80 6.06 30.37
C ASP A 315 77.35 6.44 31.77
N VAL A 316 78.68 6.46 31.90
CA VAL A 316 79.45 6.77 33.11
C VAL A 316 80.55 7.78 32.78
N THR A 317 80.97 8.53 33.80
CA THR A 317 82.05 9.52 33.70
C THR A 317 83.36 8.96 34.29
N GLU A 318 84.53 9.49 33.89
CA GLU A 318 85.84 8.97 34.37
C GLU A 318 86.02 9.05 35.88
N ASP A 319 85.35 9.99 36.54
CA ASP A 319 85.45 10.19 37.98
C ASP A 319 84.55 9.21 38.77
N ASP A 320 83.71 8.40 38.10
CA ASP A 320 82.79 7.47 38.75
C ASP A 320 83.52 6.18 39.14
N THR A 321 83.71 5.94 40.44
CA THR A 321 84.28 4.68 40.98
C THR A 321 83.28 3.52 41.02
N LYS A 322 81.99 3.79 40.78
CA LYS A 322 80.92 2.78 40.68
C LYS A 322 79.82 3.24 39.74
N CYS A 323 79.21 2.32 39.01
CA CYS A 323 78.12 2.63 38.10
C CYS A 323 76.87 3.07 38.87
N PRO A 324 76.30 4.27 38.60
CA PRO A 324 75.13 4.79 39.32
C PRO A 324 73.84 4.00 39.02
N LYS A 325 73.81 3.22 37.93
CA LYS A 325 72.62 2.48 37.51
C LYS A 325 72.56 1.05 38.08
N CYS A 326 73.68 0.32 38.08
CA CYS A 326 73.70 -1.08 38.52
C CYS A 326 74.57 -1.34 39.76
N GLY A 327 75.32 -0.35 40.24
CA GLY A 327 76.14 -0.46 41.44
C GLY A 327 77.44 -1.25 41.27
N ALA A 328 77.79 -1.68 40.06
CA ALA A 328 79.08 -2.33 39.78
C ALA A 328 80.23 -1.37 40.09
N VAL A 329 81.17 -1.80 40.93
CA VAL A 329 82.35 -1.02 41.30
C VAL A 329 83.41 -1.22 40.22
N PHE A 330 84.01 -0.13 39.74
CA PHE A 330 85.13 -0.20 38.80
C PHE A 330 86.41 -0.26 39.63
N GLU A 331 87.16 -1.35 39.54
CA GLU A 331 88.48 -1.42 40.18
C GLU A 331 89.44 -0.50 39.43
N ALA A 332 90.24 0.26 40.20
CA ALA A 332 91.12 1.32 39.72
C ALA A 332 92.28 0.80 38.87
#